data_AF-X0X6H7-F1
#
_entry.id   AF-X0X6H7-F1
#
_cell.length_a   1.000
_cell.length_b   1.000
_cell.length_c   1.000
_cell.angle_alpha   90.00
_cell.angle_beta   90.00
_cell.angle_gamma   90.00
#
_symmetry.space_group_name_H-M   'P 1'
#
loop_
_entity.id
_entity.type
_entity.pdbx_description
1 polymer ?
#
loop_
_entity_poly.entity_id
_entity_poly.type
_entity_poly.pdbx_seq_one_letter_code
_entity_poly.pdbx_strand_id
1 'polypeptide(L)'
;AKLRWNKWSIDLATARSETYIKPGALPSVEPGPIDSDLFRRDFTINTMAIYLNPSHYGELIDRHGGRDDLEHRLIRILHEKSFTDDATRIWRGLRYEQRLSFQLEPSTLKLLKRDIPMLDTISGDRIRHELELILTEKYPEKVLHRAEELKVLPKLHPALKGNGWLAEKFEQARQLSSPDLPPIGLYLALLVYRLTTEETEQLISRLRLPKSLTQTLRDTNSLKTKLESLADSELSRSSIYHLLHDYSLPA
;
A
#
# COMPACT_ATOMS: atom_id res chain seq x y z
N ALA A 1 -4.90 -9.63 22.92
CA ALA A 1 -3.62 -9.96 23.59
C ALA A 1 -2.64 -10.51 22.56
N LYS A 2 -1.35 -10.22 22.70
CA LYS A 2 -0.29 -10.76 21.84
C LYS A 2 0.64 -11.63 22.68
N LEU A 3 0.77 -12.90 22.32
CA LEU A 3 1.59 -13.88 23.00
C LEU A 3 2.74 -14.28 22.07
N ARG A 4 3.96 -14.34 22.59
CA ARG A 4 5.12 -14.87 21.87
C ARG A 4 5.55 -16.15 22.53
N TRP A 5 5.67 -17.23 21.77
CA TRP A 5 6.15 -18.51 22.26
C TRP A 5 7.10 -19.15 21.25
N ASN A 6 8.37 -19.30 21.63
CA ASN A 6 9.46 -19.71 20.73
C ASN A 6 9.48 -18.83 19.46
N LYS A 7 9.35 -19.47 18.29
CA LYS A 7 9.28 -18.80 16.97
C LYS A 7 7.87 -18.32 16.59
N TRP A 8 6.86 -18.60 17.41
CA TRP A 8 5.46 -18.31 17.10
C TRP A 8 4.99 -17.02 17.77
N SER A 9 4.13 -16.29 17.06
CA SER A 9 3.39 -15.15 17.60
C SER A 9 1.90 -15.47 17.47
N ILE A 10 1.17 -15.37 18.58
CA ILE A 10 -0.27 -15.64 18.65
C ILE A 10 -0.96 -14.33 19.01
N ASP A 11 -1.84 -13.85 18.13
CA ASP A 11 -2.68 -12.69 18.37
C ASP A 11 -4.10 -13.17 18.71
N LEU A 12 -4.53 -12.90 19.94
CA LEU A 12 -5.87 -13.21 20.47
C LEU A 12 -6.73 -11.95 20.43
N ALA A 13 -7.84 -12.00 19.72
CA ALA A 13 -8.81 -10.91 19.62
C ALA A 13 -10.24 -11.40 19.88
N THR A 14 -11.03 -10.58 20.56
CA THR A 14 -12.47 -10.83 20.73
C THR A 14 -13.19 -10.52 19.42
N ALA A 15 -14.08 -11.40 18.99
CA ALA A 15 -14.97 -11.14 17.85
C ALA A 15 -15.81 -9.89 18.11
N ARG A 16 -15.98 -9.07 17.07
CA ARG A 16 -16.58 -7.75 17.20
C ARG A 16 -17.39 -7.35 15.98
N SER A 17 -18.38 -6.50 16.20
CA SER A 17 -19.11 -5.78 15.16
C SER A 17 -18.51 -4.39 14.99
N GLU A 18 -18.64 -3.83 13.78
CA GLU A 18 -18.20 -2.47 13.46
C GLU A 18 -19.36 -1.67 12.87
N THR A 19 -19.54 -0.44 13.35
CA THR A 19 -20.49 0.53 12.77
C THR A 19 -19.76 1.82 12.40
N TYR A 20 -20.07 2.35 11.21
CA TYR A 20 -19.43 3.53 10.64
C TYR A 20 -20.40 4.71 10.68
N ILE A 21 -20.05 5.74 11.45
CA ILE A 21 -20.90 6.96 11.59
C ILE A 21 -20.86 7.79 10.30
N LYS A 22 -19.71 7.81 9.62
CA LYS A 22 -19.51 8.48 8.33
C LYS A 22 -18.36 7.83 7.55
N PRO A 23 -18.29 8.01 6.22
CA PRO A 23 -17.18 7.50 5.42
C PRO A 23 -15.81 7.94 5.94
N GLY A 24 -14.87 6.99 5.99
CA GLY A 24 -13.47 7.22 6.41
C GLY A 24 -13.25 7.42 7.91
N ALA A 25 -14.30 7.45 8.74
CA ALA A 25 -14.16 7.49 10.20
C ALA A 25 -13.64 6.16 10.74
N LEU A 26 -12.98 6.20 11.91
CA LEU A 26 -12.73 4.99 12.67
C LEU A 26 -14.08 4.38 13.10
N PRO A 27 -14.25 3.06 13.00
CA PRO A 27 -15.51 2.41 13.36
C PRO A 27 -15.74 2.46 14.87
N SER A 28 -17.00 2.51 15.27
CA SER A 28 -17.41 2.12 16.62
C SER A 28 -17.38 0.59 16.72
N VAL A 29 -16.82 0.08 17.81
CA VAL A 29 -16.54 -1.35 18.00
C VAL A 29 -17.27 -1.87 19.23
N GLU A 30 -17.97 -2.99 19.07
CA GLU A 30 -18.64 -3.70 20.16
C GLU A 30 -18.41 -5.22 20.05
N PRO A 31 -18.40 -5.98 21.15
CA PRO A 31 -18.37 -7.45 21.08
C PRO A 31 -19.53 -8.00 20.24
N GLY A 32 -19.24 -8.97 19.38
CA GLY A 32 -20.22 -9.50 18.44
C GLY A 32 -19.95 -10.96 18.05
N PRO A 33 -20.91 -11.61 17.36
CA PRO A 33 -20.72 -12.97 16.86
C PRO A 33 -19.62 -13.02 15.79
N ILE A 34 -19.09 -14.23 15.56
CA ILE A 34 -18.04 -14.46 14.54
C ILE A 34 -18.49 -13.97 13.15
N ASP A 35 -19.77 -14.12 12.83
CA ASP A 35 -20.40 -13.67 11.58
C ASP A 35 -20.17 -12.18 11.34
N SER A 36 -20.39 -11.35 12.36
CA SER A 36 -20.18 -9.91 12.28
C SER A 36 -18.69 -9.55 12.15
N ASP A 37 -17.80 -10.31 12.82
CA ASP A 37 -16.36 -10.11 12.72
C ASP A 37 -15.80 -10.47 11.34
N LEU A 38 -16.38 -11.49 10.69
CA LEU A 38 -16.02 -11.86 9.33
C LEU A 38 -16.59 -10.87 8.32
N PHE A 39 -17.84 -10.42 8.51
CA PHE A 39 -18.52 -9.50 7.59
C PHE A 39 -17.86 -8.11 7.52
N ARG A 40 -17.30 -7.62 8.63
CA ARG A 40 -16.62 -6.30 8.67
C ARG A 40 -15.26 -6.27 7.95
N ARG A 41 -14.79 -7.39 7.40
CA ARG A 41 -13.48 -7.47 6.74
C ARG A 41 -13.54 -6.94 5.30
N ASP A 42 -12.41 -6.97 4.62
CA ASP A 42 -12.22 -6.30 3.34
C ASP A 42 -12.70 -7.11 2.14
N PHE A 43 -12.25 -8.36 2.00
CA PHE A 43 -12.53 -9.21 0.85
C PHE A 43 -12.93 -10.62 1.27
N THR A 44 -13.78 -11.29 0.49
CA THR A 44 -14.30 -12.66 0.75
C THR A 44 -13.20 -13.66 1.07
N ILE A 45 -12.09 -13.63 0.33
CA ILE A 45 -10.94 -14.50 0.56
C ILE A 45 -10.29 -14.33 1.95
N ASN A 46 -10.54 -13.20 2.62
CA ASN A 46 -10.05 -12.87 3.97
C ASN A 46 -11.12 -13.02 5.05
N THR A 47 -12.31 -13.56 4.71
CA THR A 47 -13.45 -13.70 5.63
C THR A 47 -13.76 -15.15 6.00
N MET A 48 -12.81 -16.06 5.77
CA MET A 48 -12.89 -17.44 6.22
C MET A 48 -12.28 -17.63 7.62
N ALA A 49 -12.80 -18.59 8.37
CA ALA A 49 -12.25 -18.99 9.67
C ALA A 49 -12.28 -20.51 9.84
N ILE A 50 -11.48 -21.04 10.77
CA ILE A 50 -11.47 -22.46 11.10
C ILE A 50 -11.75 -22.60 12.60
N TYR A 51 -12.64 -23.52 12.94
CA TYR A 51 -12.90 -23.87 14.33
C TYR A 51 -11.71 -24.59 14.96
N LEU A 52 -11.29 -24.12 16.14
CA LEU A 52 -10.22 -24.72 16.94
C LEU A 52 -10.74 -25.45 18.19
N ASN A 53 -12.03 -25.36 18.48
CA ASN A 53 -12.65 -26.09 19.59
C ASN A 53 -12.74 -27.60 19.25
N PRO A 54 -12.60 -28.49 20.24
CA PRO A 54 -12.54 -29.94 20.00
C PRO A 54 -13.74 -30.53 19.23
N SER A 55 -14.95 -30.00 19.44
CA SER A 55 -16.17 -30.56 18.82
C SER A 55 -16.32 -30.26 17.33
N HIS A 56 -15.68 -29.22 16.82
CA HIS A 56 -15.75 -28.77 15.42
C HIS A 56 -14.35 -28.58 14.82
N TYR A 57 -13.34 -29.24 15.39
CA TYR A 57 -11.95 -28.96 15.06
C TYR A 57 -11.67 -29.14 13.57
N GLY A 58 -11.14 -28.10 12.93
CA GLY A 58 -10.80 -28.11 11.51
C GLY A 58 -11.96 -27.78 10.56
N GLU A 59 -13.18 -27.57 11.06
CA GLU A 59 -14.30 -27.14 10.24
C GLU A 59 -14.10 -25.71 9.72
N LEU A 60 -14.31 -25.53 8.41
CA LEU A 60 -14.22 -24.24 7.73
C LEU A 60 -15.54 -23.47 7.85
N ILE A 61 -15.45 -22.23 8.32
CA ILE A 61 -16.50 -21.23 8.26
C ILE A 61 -16.23 -20.36 7.03
N ASP A 62 -17.06 -20.50 5.99
CA ASP A 62 -17.04 -19.65 4.80
C ASP A 62 -18.45 -19.21 4.42
N ARG A 63 -18.91 -18.11 5.02
CA ARG A 63 -20.27 -17.58 4.79
C ARG A 63 -20.38 -16.66 3.59
N HIS A 64 -19.25 -16.28 3.00
CA HIS A 64 -19.20 -15.22 1.98
C HIS A 64 -18.61 -15.70 0.66
N GLY A 65 -18.36 -17.00 0.50
CA GLY A 65 -17.85 -17.60 -0.73
C GLY A 65 -16.35 -17.34 -0.96
N GLY A 66 -15.57 -17.14 0.11
CA GLY A 66 -14.13 -16.91 0.03
C GLY A 66 -13.39 -18.07 -0.63
N ARG A 67 -13.83 -19.32 -0.43
CA ARG A 67 -13.26 -20.50 -1.09
C ARG A 67 -13.49 -20.49 -2.59
N ASP A 68 -14.71 -20.13 -3.01
CA ASP A 68 -15.09 -20.06 -4.43
C ASP A 68 -14.33 -18.94 -5.14
N ASP A 69 -14.22 -17.76 -4.52
CA ASP A 69 -13.44 -16.66 -5.06
C ASP A 69 -11.93 -16.97 -5.08
N LEU A 70 -11.39 -17.78 -4.15
CA LEU A 70 -10.01 -18.29 -4.23
C LEU A 70 -9.81 -19.21 -5.45
N GLU A 71 -10.75 -20.11 -5.71
CA GLU A 71 -10.71 -21.03 -6.86
C GLU A 71 -10.77 -20.26 -8.19
N HIS A 72 -11.65 -19.26 -8.27
CA HIS A 72 -11.82 -18.40 -9.44
C HIS A 72 -10.81 -17.24 -9.53
N ARG A 73 -9.91 -17.11 -8.56
CA ARG A 73 -8.90 -16.04 -8.49
C ARG A 73 -9.49 -14.63 -8.49
N LEU A 74 -10.51 -14.42 -7.67
CA LEU A 74 -11.26 -13.17 -7.56
C LEU A 74 -10.97 -12.44 -6.25
N ILE A 75 -10.89 -11.11 -6.33
CA ILE A 75 -10.92 -10.20 -5.20
C ILE A 75 -12.31 -9.56 -5.18
N ARG A 76 -13.15 -9.97 -4.22
CA ARG A 76 -14.54 -9.53 -4.08
C ARG A 76 -14.79 -8.90 -2.72
N ILE A 77 -15.48 -7.76 -2.70
CA ILE A 77 -15.92 -7.10 -1.45
C ILE A 77 -17.20 -7.74 -0.89
N LEU A 78 -17.48 -7.49 0.39
CA LEU A 78 -18.58 -8.14 1.12
C LEU A 78 -19.93 -7.44 0.93
N HIS A 79 -19.94 -6.12 0.68
CA HIS A 79 -21.15 -5.34 0.52
C HIS A 79 -20.89 -4.03 -0.26
N GLU A 80 -21.95 -3.40 -0.77
CA GLU A 80 -21.83 -2.21 -1.63
C GLU A 80 -21.17 -0.99 -0.97
N LYS A 81 -21.17 -0.95 0.36
CA LYS A 81 -20.56 0.12 1.18
C LYS A 81 -19.11 -0.18 1.58
N SER A 82 -18.51 -1.30 1.14
CA SER A 82 -17.20 -1.70 1.68
C SER A 82 -16.12 -0.64 1.47
N PHE A 83 -16.09 0.04 0.32
CA PHE A 83 -15.13 1.13 0.08
C PHE A 83 -15.54 2.47 0.71
N THR A 84 -16.83 2.73 0.91
CA THR A 84 -17.28 3.95 1.62
C THR A 84 -16.99 3.86 3.11
N ASP A 85 -17.16 2.67 3.70
CA ASP A 85 -16.88 2.41 5.12
C ASP A 85 -15.37 2.51 5.38
N ASP A 86 -14.57 1.90 4.51
CA ASP A 86 -13.11 2.02 4.55
C ASP A 86 -12.47 2.11 3.16
N ALA A 87 -12.18 3.33 2.73
CA ALA A 87 -11.60 3.57 1.41
C ALA A 87 -10.14 3.10 1.26
N THR A 88 -9.44 2.70 2.35
CA THR A 88 -8.10 2.10 2.22
C THR A 88 -8.19 0.76 1.49
N ARG A 89 -9.36 0.11 1.51
CA ARG A 89 -9.64 -1.12 0.78
C ARG A 89 -9.45 -0.96 -0.72
N ILE A 90 -9.54 0.25 -1.29
CA ILE A 90 -9.20 0.49 -2.69
C ILE A 90 -7.73 0.11 -2.94
N TRP A 91 -6.80 0.67 -2.17
CA TRP A 91 -5.37 0.35 -2.28
C TRP A 91 -5.08 -1.11 -1.95
N ARG A 92 -5.73 -1.67 -0.92
CA ARG A 92 -5.59 -3.08 -0.55
C ARG A 92 -6.05 -4.01 -1.67
N GLY A 93 -7.16 -3.68 -2.35
CA GLY A 93 -7.69 -4.45 -3.47
C GLY A 93 -6.70 -4.50 -4.63
N LEU A 94 -6.14 -3.34 -5.01
CA LEU A 94 -5.09 -3.28 -6.05
C LEU A 94 -3.84 -4.06 -5.64
N ARG A 95 -3.45 -3.99 -4.37
CA ARG A 95 -2.32 -4.75 -3.84
C ARG A 95 -2.55 -6.25 -3.89
N TYR A 96 -3.71 -6.74 -3.47
CA TYR A 96 -4.05 -8.16 -3.52
C TYR A 96 -4.24 -8.68 -4.95
N GLU A 97 -4.83 -7.88 -5.85
CA GLU A 97 -4.95 -8.20 -7.28
C GLU A 97 -3.56 -8.59 -7.83
N GLN A 98 -2.53 -7.78 -7.55
CA GLN A 98 -1.17 -8.06 -8.04
C GLN A 98 -0.44 -9.13 -7.24
N ARG A 99 -0.51 -9.08 -5.90
CA ARG A 99 0.20 -10.03 -5.02
C ARG A 99 -0.22 -11.47 -5.27
N LEU A 100 -1.52 -11.70 -5.45
CA LEU A 100 -2.08 -13.04 -5.65
C LEU A 100 -2.19 -13.41 -7.13
N SER A 101 -1.95 -12.45 -8.05
CA SER A 101 -2.24 -12.60 -9.49
C SER A 101 -3.72 -12.96 -9.73
N PHE A 102 -4.60 -12.26 -9.02
CA PHE A 102 -6.05 -12.37 -9.06
C PHE A 102 -6.64 -11.22 -9.88
N GLN A 103 -7.96 -11.21 -10.06
CA GLN A 103 -8.69 -10.12 -10.69
C GLN A 103 -9.72 -9.53 -9.73
N LEU A 104 -9.93 -8.22 -9.77
CA LEU A 104 -11.09 -7.63 -9.12
C LEU A 104 -12.36 -8.13 -9.81
N GLU A 105 -13.29 -8.65 -9.01
CA GLU A 105 -14.58 -9.07 -9.52
C GLU A 105 -15.34 -7.89 -10.17
N PRO A 106 -16.10 -8.11 -11.27
CA PRO A 106 -16.65 -6.99 -12.06
C PRO A 106 -17.47 -5.96 -11.27
N SER A 107 -18.31 -6.41 -10.34
CA SER A 107 -19.12 -5.51 -9.49
C SER A 107 -18.25 -4.76 -8.49
N THR A 108 -17.25 -5.46 -7.92
CA THR A 108 -16.23 -4.90 -7.03
C THR A 108 -15.41 -3.81 -7.74
N LEU A 109 -14.99 -4.06 -8.99
CA LEU A 109 -14.27 -3.06 -9.79
C LEU A 109 -15.16 -1.85 -10.11
N LYS A 110 -16.44 -2.06 -10.42
CA LYS A 110 -17.41 -0.97 -10.64
C LYS A 110 -17.56 -0.10 -9.39
N LEU A 111 -17.71 -0.71 -8.23
CA LEU A 111 -17.84 -0.01 -6.95
C LEU A 111 -16.55 0.70 -6.55
N LEU A 112 -15.38 0.07 -6.80
CA LEU A 112 -14.08 0.70 -6.60
C LEU A 112 -13.99 2.00 -7.40
N LYS A 113 -14.32 1.97 -8.70
CA LYS A 113 -14.31 3.16 -9.57
C LYS A 113 -15.26 4.26 -9.08
N ARG A 114 -16.46 3.87 -8.63
CA ARG A 114 -17.45 4.79 -8.04
C ARG A 114 -16.88 5.49 -6.81
N ASP A 115 -16.19 4.76 -5.95
CA ASP A 115 -15.80 5.21 -4.60
C ASP A 115 -14.39 5.78 -4.50
N ILE A 116 -13.66 5.94 -5.62
CA ILE A 116 -12.36 6.64 -5.66
C ILE A 116 -12.37 7.99 -4.91
N PRO A 117 -13.42 8.84 -5.00
CA PRO A 117 -13.47 10.09 -4.23
C PRO A 117 -13.42 9.90 -2.70
N MET A 118 -13.79 8.72 -2.18
CA MET A 118 -13.73 8.43 -0.74
C MET A 118 -12.29 8.37 -0.21
N LEU A 119 -11.27 8.26 -1.07
CA LEU A 119 -9.87 8.38 -0.64
C LEU A 119 -9.56 9.74 0.01
N ASP A 120 -10.33 10.79 -0.32
CA ASP A 120 -10.19 12.12 0.27
C ASP A 120 -10.69 12.17 1.72
N THR A 121 -11.49 11.17 2.16
CA THR A 121 -12.00 11.09 3.54
C THR A 121 -11.03 10.39 4.51
N ILE A 122 -9.92 9.83 4.01
CA ILE A 122 -8.94 9.10 4.83
C ILE A 122 -7.73 9.97 5.13
N SER A 123 -7.23 9.87 6.37
CA SER A 123 -5.99 10.52 6.78
C SER A 123 -4.78 10.11 5.92
N GLY A 124 -3.84 11.04 5.78
CA GLY A 124 -2.55 10.80 5.13
C GLY A 124 -1.79 9.60 5.71
N ASP A 125 -1.87 9.40 7.03
CA ASP A 125 -1.18 8.30 7.71
C ASP A 125 -1.65 6.92 7.23
N ARG A 126 -2.97 6.75 7.05
CA ARG A 126 -3.53 5.46 6.60
C ARG A 126 -3.22 5.20 5.13
N ILE A 127 -3.20 6.24 4.30
CA ILE A 127 -2.81 6.13 2.90
C ILE A 127 -1.32 5.84 2.75
N ARG A 128 -0.47 6.54 3.52
CA ARG A 128 0.97 6.28 3.59
C ARG A 128 1.23 4.83 3.97
N HIS A 129 0.55 4.32 5.00
CA HIS A 129 0.71 2.94 5.43
C HIS A 129 0.41 1.93 4.31
N GLU A 130 -0.69 2.10 3.56
CA GLU A 130 -0.97 1.22 2.42
C GLU A 130 0.04 1.40 1.28
N LEU A 131 0.53 2.62 1.02
CA LEU A 131 1.60 2.85 0.04
C LEU A 131 2.90 2.16 0.44
N GLU A 132 3.33 2.26 1.70
CA GLU A 132 4.50 1.55 2.22
C GLU A 132 4.35 0.03 2.04
N LEU A 133 3.18 -0.52 2.35
CA LEU A 133 2.90 -1.94 2.10
C LEU A 133 3.00 -2.28 0.61
N ILE A 134 2.46 -1.45 -0.28
CA ILE A 134 2.60 -1.63 -1.73
C ILE A 134 4.07 -1.69 -2.12
N LEU A 135 4.90 -0.76 -1.63
CA LEU A 135 6.33 -0.66 -1.96
C LEU A 135 7.17 -1.84 -1.42
N THR A 136 6.61 -2.66 -0.53
CA THR A 136 7.23 -3.91 -0.05
C THR A 136 6.82 -5.16 -0.83
N GLU A 137 5.86 -5.04 -1.76
CA GLU A 137 5.49 -6.14 -2.63
C GLU A 137 6.63 -6.48 -3.61
N LYS A 138 6.55 -7.66 -4.25
CA LYS A 138 7.56 -8.11 -5.20
C LYS A 138 7.69 -7.20 -6.43
N TYR A 139 6.57 -6.68 -6.92
CA TYR A 139 6.48 -5.85 -8.13
C TYR A 139 5.57 -4.64 -7.89
N PRO A 140 6.00 -3.66 -7.06
CA PRO A 140 5.18 -2.52 -6.66
C PRO A 140 4.72 -1.66 -7.84
N GLU A 141 5.52 -1.55 -8.88
CA GLU A 141 5.21 -0.83 -10.11
C GLU A 141 3.91 -1.32 -10.78
N LYS A 142 3.57 -2.61 -10.65
CA LYS A 142 2.33 -3.15 -11.22
C LYS A 142 1.10 -2.60 -10.51
N VAL A 143 1.17 -2.45 -9.19
CA VAL A 143 0.09 -1.86 -8.38
C VAL A 143 -0.06 -0.38 -8.73
N LEU A 144 1.05 0.35 -8.86
CA LEU A 144 1.04 1.77 -9.20
C LEU A 144 0.55 2.02 -10.63
N HIS A 145 0.94 1.20 -11.60
CA HIS A 145 0.42 1.24 -12.97
C HIS A 145 -1.09 1.00 -12.98
N ARG A 146 -1.54 -0.04 -12.27
CA ARG A 146 -2.96 -0.35 -12.15
C ARG A 146 -3.76 0.78 -11.47
N ALA A 147 -3.17 1.42 -10.46
CA ALA A 147 -3.77 2.58 -9.82
C ALA A 147 -3.87 3.80 -10.77
N GLU A 148 -2.89 3.99 -11.66
CA GLU A 148 -2.94 5.02 -12.70
C GLU A 148 -4.04 4.74 -13.73
N GLU A 149 -4.15 3.50 -14.23
CA GLU A 149 -5.21 3.07 -15.16
C GLU A 149 -6.61 3.36 -14.60
N LEU A 150 -6.80 3.07 -13.31
CA LEU A 150 -8.07 3.23 -12.62
C LEU A 150 -8.29 4.64 -12.06
N LYS A 151 -7.36 5.59 -12.26
CA LYS A 151 -7.41 6.95 -11.72
C LYS A 151 -7.42 7.04 -10.19
N VAL A 152 -6.86 6.02 -9.54
CA VAL A 152 -6.60 5.97 -8.10
C VAL A 152 -5.30 6.70 -7.76
N LEU A 153 -4.23 6.54 -8.55
CA LEU A 153 -2.94 7.19 -8.29
C LEU A 153 -3.01 8.73 -8.24
N PRO A 154 -3.76 9.42 -9.12
CA PRO A 154 -3.94 10.87 -9.04
C PRO A 154 -4.58 11.37 -7.73
N LYS A 155 -5.24 10.51 -6.94
CA LYS A 155 -5.74 10.86 -5.60
C LYS A 155 -4.65 10.97 -4.54
N LEU A 156 -3.47 10.38 -4.76
CA LEU A 156 -2.29 10.68 -3.95
C LEU A 156 -1.76 12.07 -4.29
N HIS A 157 -1.48 12.27 -5.59
CA HIS A 157 -1.05 13.54 -6.14
C HIS A 157 -1.21 13.53 -7.68
N PRO A 158 -1.80 14.55 -8.32
CA PRO A 158 -2.12 14.53 -9.76
C PRO A 158 -0.92 14.37 -10.70
N ALA A 159 0.25 14.84 -10.27
CA ALA A 159 1.48 14.79 -11.06
C ALA A 159 2.19 13.41 -11.02
N LEU A 160 1.78 12.50 -10.14
CA LEU A 160 2.35 11.15 -10.11
C LEU A 160 1.99 10.38 -11.38
N LYS A 161 2.89 9.48 -11.78
CA LYS A 161 2.76 8.65 -12.98
C LYS A 161 3.23 7.23 -12.71
N GLY A 162 2.30 6.27 -12.73
CA GLY A 162 2.59 4.84 -12.74
C GLY A 162 2.89 4.34 -14.15
N ASN A 163 3.92 4.86 -14.81
CA ASN A 163 4.21 4.59 -16.22
C ASN A 163 5.39 3.60 -16.42
N GLY A 164 5.70 3.29 -17.69
CA GLY A 164 6.79 2.37 -18.03
C GLY A 164 8.18 2.81 -17.53
N TRP A 165 8.44 4.12 -17.42
CA TRP A 165 9.70 4.61 -16.87
C TRP A 165 9.83 4.25 -15.38
N LEU A 166 8.76 4.40 -14.61
CA LEU A 166 8.78 4.04 -13.20
C LEU A 166 9.02 2.53 -13.04
N ALA A 167 8.36 1.72 -13.87
CA ALA A 167 8.55 0.27 -13.88
C ALA A 167 9.99 -0.13 -14.19
N GLU A 168 10.61 0.49 -15.19
CA GLU A 168 12.01 0.26 -15.54
C GLU A 168 12.96 0.62 -14.39
N LYS A 169 12.72 1.76 -13.72
CA LYS A 169 13.56 2.19 -12.59
C LYS A 169 13.38 1.34 -11.35
N PHE A 170 12.17 0.85 -11.09
CA PHE A 170 11.91 -0.08 -9.99
C PHE A 170 12.59 -1.43 -10.23
N GLU A 171 12.60 -1.92 -11.47
CA GLU A 171 13.35 -3.12 -11.84
C GLU A 171 14.85 -2.93 -11.68
N GLN A 172 15.41 -1.80 -12.14
CA GLN A 172 16.83 -1.47 -11.93
C GLN A 172 17.19 -1.38 -10.44
N ALA A 173 16.34 -0.77 -9.61
CA ALA A 173 16.54 -0.72 -8.17
C ALA A 173 16.61 -2.12 -7.56
N ARG A 174 15.71 -3.03 -7.94
CA ARG A 174 15.74 -4.42 -7.48
C ARG A 174 17.02 -5.15 -7.88
N GLN A 175 17.46 -4.97 -9.12
CA GLN A 175 18.69 -5.60 -9.62
C GLN A 175 19.93 -5.11 -8.86
N LEU A 176 19.99 -3.82 -8.54
CA LEU A 176 21.10 -3.22 -7.80
C LEU A 176 21.09 -3.55 -6.31
N SER A 177 19.92 -3.80 -5.71
CA SER A 177 19.80 -4.16 -4.29
C SER A 177 19.92 -5.66 -4.01
N SER A 178 19.95 -6.50 -5.05
CA SER A 178 20.05 -7.96 -4.89
C SER A 178 21.27 -8.37 -4.06
N PRO A 179 21.13 -9.28 -3.07
CA PRO A 179 19.99 -10.17 -2.82
C PRO A 179 18.86 -9.58 -1.95
N ASP A 180 19.05 -8.38 -1.41
CA ASP A 180 18.08 -7.71 -0.55
C ASP A 180 16.99 -6.98 -1.36
N LEU A 181 15.90 -6.60 -0.69
CA LEU A 181 14.90 -5.72 -1.29
C LEU A 181 15.35 -4.26 -1.23
N PRO A 182 15.04 -3.46 -2.27
CA PRO A 182 15.28 -2.02 -2.20
C PRO A 182 14.60 -1.38 -0.99
N PRO A 183 15.25 -0.43 -0.30
CA PRO A 183 14.62 0.32 0.78
C PRO A 183 13.42 1.12 0.25
N ILE A 184 12.40 1.30 1.08
CA ILE A 184 11.16 2.01 0.70
C ILE A 184 11.48 3.45 0.27
N GLY A 185 12.44 4.10 0.93
CA GLY A 185 12.91 5.43 0.59
C GLY A 185 13.44 5.53 -0.84
N LEU A 186 14.09 4.49 -1.38
CA LEU A 186 14.56 4.48 -2.76
C LEU A 186 13.39 4.44 -3.74
N TYR A 187 12.38 3.61 -3.49
CA TYR A 187 11.19 3.60 -4.34
C TYR A 187 10.41 4.91 -4.27
N LEU A 188 10.30 5.51 -3.08
CA LEU A 188 9.66 6.82 -2.94
C LEU A 188 10.45 7.93 -3.65
N ALA A 189 11.78 7.92 -3.58
CA ALA A 189 12.64 8.82 -4.33
C ALA A 189 12.38 8.71 -5.84
N LEU A 190 12.37 7.48 -6.37
CA LEU A 190 12.07 7.23 -7.78
C LEU A 190 10.65 7.65 -8.17
N LEU A 191 9.66 7.45 -7.28
CA LEU A 191 8.28 7.85 -7.49
C LEU A 191 8.13 9.38 -7.60
N VAL A 192 8.86 10.15 -6.79
CA VAL A 192 8.81 11.62 -6.82
C VAL A 192 9.82 12.25 -7.76
N TYR A 193 10.73 11.48 -8.37
CA TYR A 193 11.86 12.00 -9.13
C TYR A 193 11.47 13.00 -10.24
N ARG A 194 10.28 12.83 -10.82
CA ARG A 194 9.77 13.72 -11.88
C ARG A 194 8.96 14.91 -11.36
N LEU A 195 8.66 14.96 -10.07
CA LEU A 195 7.95 16.08 -9.46
C LEU A 195 8.87 17.29 -9.30
N THR A 196 8.25 18.46 -9.24
CA THR A 196 8.89 19.70 -8.80
C THR A 196 9.05 19.72 -7.27
N THR A 197 9.83 20.67 -6.76
CA THR A 197 9.98 20.86 -5.30
C THR A 197 8.63 21.13 -4.63
N GLU A 198 7.78 21.95 -5.25
CA GLU A 198 6.46 22.29 -4.70
C GLU A 198 5.54 21.06 -4.64
N GLU A 199 5.45 20.30 -5.73
CA GLU A 199 4.65 19.07 -5.79
C GLU A 199 5.14 18.00 -4.78
N THR A 200 6.46 17.88 -4.60
CA THR A 200 7.04 17.00 -3.58
C THR A 200 6.63 17.41 -2.17
N GLU A 201 6.65 18.71 -1.83
CA GLU A 201 6.19 19.21 -0.52
C GLU A 201 4.68 18.99 -0.32
N GLN A 202 3.87 19.16 -1.36
CA GLN A 202 2.45 18.84 -1.32
C GLN A 202 2.22 17.36 -1.00
N LEU A 203 2.96 16.45 -1.63
CA LEU A 203 2.89 15.01 -1.35
C LEU A 203 3.37 14.66 0.06
N ILE A 204 4.48 15.25 0.52
CA ILE A 204 4.99 15.08 1.90
C ILE A 204 3.91 15.45 2.92
N SER A 205 3.27 16.59 2.73
CA SER A 205 2.17 17.06 3.59
C SER A 205 0.96 16.12 3.53
N ARG A 206 0.53 15.74 2.32
CA ARG A 206 -0.62 14.85 2.09
C ARG A 206 -0.48 13.49 2.75
N LEU A 207 0.73 12.92 2.74
CA LEU A 207 1.05 11.61 3.31
C LEU A 207 1.57 11.69 4.76
N ARG A 208 1.80 12.90 5.29
CA ARG A 208 2.38 13.14 6.63
C ARG A 208 3.66 12.34 6.84
N LEU A 209 4.57 12.38 5.87
CA LEU A 209 5.76 11.52 5.89
C LEU A 209 6.61 11.74 7.14
N PRO A 210 7.19 10.69 7.73
CA PRO A 210 8.14 10.83 8.83
C PRO A 210 9.39 11.59 8.36
N LYS A 211 10.16 12.11 9.32
CA LYS A 211 11.34 12.95 9.05
C LYS A 211 12.34 12.29 8.11
N SER A 212 12.63 11.00 8.29
CA SER A 212 13.60 10.25 7.47
C SER A 212 13.19 10.19 5.99
N LEU A 213 11.93 9.82 5.72
CA LEU A 213 11.40 9.78 4.36
C LEU A 213 11.26 11.18 3.76
N THR A 214 10.83 12.17 4.57
CA THR A 214 10.78 13.57 4.14
C THR A 214 12.15 14.06 3.65
N GLN A 215 13.22 13.75 4.39
CA GLN A 215 14.57 14.10 3.99
C GLN A 215 14.95 13.41 2.68
N THR A 216 14.67 12.12 2.54
CA THR A 216 14.93 11.34 1.31
C THR A 216 14.29 12.00 0.06
N LEU A 217 13.03 12.44 0.16
CA LEU A 217 12.34 13.10 -0.96
C LEU A 217 12.95 14.46 -1.32
N ARG A 218 13.29 15.27 -0.31
CA ARG A 218 13.93 16.59 -0.52
C ARG A 218 15.33 16.43 -1.11
N ASP A 219 16.09 15.47 -0.59
CA ASP A 219 17.41 15.10 -1.07
C ASP A 219 17.37 14.66 -2.53
N THR A 220 16.34 13.90 -2.92
CA THR A 220 16.15 13.47 -4.32
C THR A 220 16.01 14.67 -5.27
N ASN A 221 15.21 15.67 -4.92
CA ASN A 221 15.06 16.87 -5.74
C ASN A 221 16.35 17.71 -5.79
N SER A 222 17.09 17.78 -4.68
CA SER A 222 18.38 18.47 -4.59
C SER A 222 19.48 17.76 -5.38
N LEU A 223 19.52 16.42 -5.35
CA LEU A 223 20.47 15.61 -6.13
C LEU A 223 20.17 15.70 -7.62
N LYS A 224 18.90 15.73 -8.00
CA LYS A 224 18.48 15.84 -9.41
C LYS A 224 19.09 17.07 -10.10
N THR A 225 19.20 18.21 -9.42
CA THR A 225 19.81 19.42 -9.99
C THR A 225 21.34 19.33 -10.08
N LYS A 226 21.96 18.40 -9.37
CA LYS A 226 23.40 18.13 -9.36
C LYS A 226 23.80 16.96 -10.25
N LEU A 227 22.86 16.27 -10.90
CA LEU A 227 23.18 15.10 -11.73
C LEU A 227 24.08 15.44 -12.92
N GLU A 228 23.90 16.61 -13.52
CA GLU A 228 24.73 17.07 -14.64
C GLU A 228 26.19 17.26 -14.20
N SER A 229 26.41 17.86 -13.02
CA SER A 229 27.77 17.99 -12.49
C SER A 229 28.35 16.64 -12.10
N LEU A 230 27.57 15.75 -11.48
CA LEU A 230 28.02 14.40 -11.11
C LEU A 230 28.35 13.49 -12.31
N ALA A 231 27.83 13.81 -13.50
CA ALA A 231 28.12 13.06 -14.73
C ALA A 231 29.46 13.46 -15.39
N ASP A 232 30.12 14.52 -14.90
CA ASP A 232 31.42 14.96 -15.41
C ASP A 232 32.52 13.94 -15.08
N SER A 233 33.12 13.37 -16.13
CA SER A 233 34.18 12.36 -16.04
C SER A 233 35.50 12.88 -15.46
N GLU A 234 35.70 14.20 -15.41
CA GLU A 234 36.90 14.83 -14.84
C GLU A 234 36.79 15.10 -13.34
N LEU A 235 35.65 14.79 -12.71
CA LEU A 235 35.46 15.01 -11.28
C LEU A 235 36.44 14.18 -10.44
N SER A 236 37.18 14.89 -9.58
CA SER A 236 37.99 14.26 -8.55
C SER A 236 37.13 13.51 -7.52
N ARG A 237 37.67 12.45 -6.91
CA ARG A 237 36.98 11.72 -5.84
C ARG A 237 36.58 12.61 -4.66
N SER A 238 37.39 13.61 -4.32
CA SER A 238 37.06 14.60 -3.28
C SER A 238 35.90 15.49 -3.69
N SER A 239 35.81 15.88 -4.97
CA SER A 239 34.68 16.64 -5.48
C SER A 239 33.38 15.83 -5.41
N ILE A 240 33.43 14.54 -5.76
CA ILE A 240 32.28 13.63 -5.62
C ILE A 240 31.85 13.52 -4.15
N TYR A 241 32.80 13.38 -3.22
CA TYR A 241 32.50 13.38 -1.78
C TYR A 241 31.81 14.67 -1.34
N HIS A 242 32.32 15.85 -1.71
CA HIS A 242 31.71 17.14 -1.37
C HIS A 242 30.34 17.35 -1.98
N LEU A 243 30.07 16.74 -3.13
CA LEU A 243 28.75 16.79 -3.74
C LEU A 243 27.74 15.87 -3.04
N LEU A 244 28.19 14.83 -2.32
CA LEU A 244 27.32 13.77 -1.80
C LEU A 244 27.31 13.59 -0.28
N HIS A 245 28.26 14.15 0.48
CA HIS A 245 28.43 13.81 1.91
C HIS A 245 27.28 14.23 2.83
N ASP A 246 26.47 15.21 2.42
CA ASP A 246 25.33 15.70 3.22
C ASP A 246 24.06 14.87 3.04
N TYR A 247 24.06 13.94 2.08
CA TYR A 247 22.89 13.13 1.75
C TYR A 247 22.90 11.83 2.54
N SER A 248 21.77 11.52 3.16
CA SER A 248 21.58 10.25 3.86
C SER A 248 21.18 9.15 2.89
N LEU A 249 21.56 7.90 3.21
CA LEU A 249 21.02 6.76 2.48
C LEU A 249 19.49 6.71 2.64
N PRO A 250 18.75 6.29 1.58
CA PRO A 250 17.31 6.17 1.66
C PRO A 250 16.90 5.21 2.79
N ALA A 251 15.95 5.64 3.62
CA ALA A 251 15.43 4.86 4.75
C ALA A 251 14.52 3.70 4.32
#